data_AF-A0A7J3WN92-F1
#
_entry.id   AF-A0A7J3WN92-F1
#
_cell.length_a   1.000
_cell.length_b   1.000
_cell.length_c   1.000
_cell.angle_alpha   90.00
_cell.angle_beta   90.00
_cell.angle_gamma   90.00
#
_symmetry.space_group_name_H-M   'P 1'
#
loop_
_entity.id
_entity.type
_entity.pdbx_description
1 polymer ?
#
loop_
_entity_poly.entity_id
_entity_poly.type
_entity_poly.pdbx_seq_one_letter_code
_entity_poly.pdbx_strand_id
1 'polypeptide(L)'
;MEKTVDEIIREGNAYACIQCGRCTGSCPSGRECGFRTRMIIHMAKLGRDVFKMDKLWDCTTCFTCQERCPKEVKITDIIIELRNLAVKNSYYPSMADVPKIIIQNLYRSGNGQPLSPEVQKMRSIIGLDKTPCDVGRDEDDLKAFQKLLDGLPLMRWGDI
;
A
#
# COMPACT_ATOMS: atom_id res chain seq x y z
N MET A 1 17.56 -3.76 -4.85
CA MET A 1 18.36 -4.06 -3.65
C MET A 1 17.37 -4.27 -2.51
N GLU A 2 17.51 -5.35 -1.75
CA GLU A 2 16.52 -5.77 -0.74
C GLU A 2 16.74 -5.02 0.57
N LYS A 3 15.74 -4.27 1.04
CA LYS A 3 15.79 -3.60 2.34
C LYS A 3 15.44 -4.56 3.46
N THR A 4 16.33 -4.66 4.44
CA THR A 4 16.13 -5.33 5.72
C THR A 4 15.24 -4.48 6.64
N VAL A 5 14.69 -5.09 7.70
CA VAL A 5 13.93 -4.36 8.73
C VAL A 5 14.80 -3.27 9.37
N ASP A 6 16.09 -3.52 9.59
CA ASP A 6 17.01 -2.54 10.18
C ASP A 6 17.16 -1.29 9.29
N GLU A 7 17.32 -1.49 7.98
CA GLU A 7 17.40 -0.39 7.01
C GLU A 7 16.11 0.44 6.99
N ILE A 8 14.94 -0.21 6.97
CA ILE A 8 13.64 0.49 7.05
C ILE A 8 13.55 1.34 8.33
N ILE A 9 14.00 0.80 9.47
CA ILE A 9 13.97 1.48 10.76
C ILE A 9 14.95 2.66 10.83
N ARG A 10 16.12 2.53 10.20
CA ARG A 10 17.10 3.64 10.06
C ARG A 10 16.57 4.75 9.16
N GLU A 11 16.13 4.41 7.96
CA GLU A 11 15.61 5.37 6.97
C GLU A 11 14.37 6.13 7.51
N GLY A 12 13.55 5.44 8.30
CA GLY A 12 12.36 6.00 8.91
C GLY A 12 12.58 6.77 10.22
N ASN A 13 13.84 6.97 10.63
CA ASN A 13 14.21 7.65 11.88
C ASN A 13 13.58 7.02 13.15
N ALA A 14 13.28 5.72 13.14
CA ALA A 14 12.59 5.08 14.25
C ALA A 14 13.46 4.96 15.52
N TYR A 15 14.79 5.05 15.43
CA TYR A 15 15.65 5.12 16.61
C TYR A 15 15.36 6.34 17.49
N ALA A 16 14.95 7.48 16.91
CA ALA A 16 14.52 8.67 17.65
C ALA A 16 13.18 8.50 18.38
N CYS A 17 12.42 7.43 18.12
CA CYS A 17 11.14 7.16 18.77
C CYS A 17 11.29 6.97 20.29
N ILE A 18 10.69 7.88 21.05
CA ILE A 18 10.64 7.90 22.53
C ILE A 18 9.41 7.18 23.11
N GLN A 19 8.68 6.41 22.31
CA GLN A 19 7.50 5.63 22.77
C GLN A 19 6.37 6.45 23.42
N CYS A 20 6.21 7.74 23.09
CA CYS A 20 5.21 8.62 23.69
C CYS A 20 3.74 8.26 23.39
N GLY A 21 3.46 7.40 22.40
CA GLY A 21 2.10 6.92 22.10
C GLY A 21 1.19 7.87 21.33
N ARG A 22 1.64 9.08 20.98
CA ARG A 22 0.86 10.07 20.21
C ARG A 22 0.34 9.52 18.88
N CYS A 23 1.14 8.69 18.21
CA CYS A 23 0.75 7.99 16.98
C CYS A 23 -0.46 7.06 17.19
N THR A 24 -0.50 6.35 18.32
CA THR A 24 -1.61 5.44 18.66
C THR A 24 -2.86 6.22 19.05
N GLY A 25 -2.71 7.28 19.87
CA GLY A 25 -3.85 8.12 20.26
C GLY A 25 -4.47 8.91 19.10
N SER A 26 -3.68 9.19 18.05
CA SER A 26 -4.17 9.87 16.85
C SER A 26 -4.68 8.93 15.76
N CYS A 27 -4.48 7.62 15.90
CA CYS A 27 -4.84 6.67 14.85
C CYS A 27 -6.36 6.43 14.82
N PRO A 28 -7.05 6.63 13.68
CA PRO A 28 -8.46 6.29 13.56
C PRO A 28 -8.67 4.77 13.70
N SER A 29 -7.90 3.94 12.99
CA SER A 29 -7.97 2.47 13.10
C SER A 29 -7.71 1.99 14.53
N GLY A 30 -6.82 2.66 15.26
CA GLY A 30 -6.51 2.30 16.65
C GLY A 30 -7.70 2.46 17.62
N ARG A 31 -8.72 3.24 17.26
CA ARG A 31 -9.95 3.39 18.05
C ARG A 31 -10.91 2.23 17.83
N GLU A 32 -11.04 1.79 16.58
CA GLU A 32 -12.04 0.78 16.19
C GLU A 32 -11.50 -0.65 16.27
N CYS A 33 -10.33 -0.91 15.70
CA CYS A 33 -9.85 -2.29 15.47
C CYS A 33 -8.63 -2.68 16.32
N GLY A 34 -8.20 -1.81 17.25
CA GLY A 34 -7.10 -2.10 18.16
C GLY A 34 -5.70 -2.02 17.52
N PHE A 35 -5.56 -1.41 16.34
CA PHE A 35 -4.26 -1.14 15.73
C PHE A 35 -3.39 -0.22 16.60
N ARG A 36 -2.24 -0.73 17.07
CA ARG A 36 -1.33 0.02 17.96
C ARG A 36 -0.06 0.41 17.21
N THR A 37 -0.09 1.56 16.55
CA THR A 37 1.03 2.10 15.76
C THR A 37 2.33 2.19 16.56
N ARG A 38 2.25 2.61 17.85
CA ARG A 38 3.41 2.68 18.75
C ARG A 38 4.06 1.30 18.90
N MET A 39 3.25 0.25 19.03
CA MET A 39 3.74 -1.11 19.21
C MET A 39 4.41 -1.64 17.96
N ILE A 40 3.89 -1.35 16.77
CA ILE A 40 4.53 -1.75 15.52
C ILE A 40 5.93 -1.14 15.42
N ILE A 41 6.08 0.16 15.67
CA ILE A 41 7.39 0.81 15.65
C ILE A 41 8.32 0.23 16.73
N HIS A 42 7.80 -0.03 17.93
CA HIS A 42 8.59 -0.61 19.01
C HIS A 42 9.11 -2.01 18.65
N MET A 43 8.22 -2.88 18.18
CA MET A 43 8.52 -4.26 17.85
C MET A 43 9.47 -4.35 16.65
N ALA A 44 9.28 -3.49 15.64
CA ALA A 44 10.19 -3.40 14.51
C ALA A 44 11.61 -2.98 14.92
N LYS A 45 11.75 -2.01 15.83
CA LYS A 45 13.06 -1.62 16.40
C LYS A 45 13.76 -2.77 17.14
N LEU A 46 12.98 -3.66 17.74
CA LEU A 46 13.49 -4.84 18.45
C LEU A 46 13.79 -6.01 17.51
N GLY A 47 13.69 -5.83 16.20
CA GLY A 47 13.92 -6.89 15.21
C GLY A 47 12.86 -7.99 15.26
N ARG A 48 11.66 -7.71 15.76
CA ARG A 48 10.54 -8.66 15.75
C ARG A 48 9.88 -8.66 14.37
N ASP A 49 9.34 -9.81 13.98
CA ASP A 49 8.65 -10.05 12.71
C ASP A 49 7.26 -9.37 12.64
N VAL A 50 7.21 -8.05 12.78
CA VAL A 50 5.97 -7.25 12.71
C VAL A 50 5.26 -7.37 11.36
N PHE A 51 5.98 -7.73 10.31
CA PHE A 51 5.45 -7.93 8.97
C PHE A 51 4.52 -9.15 8.87
N LYS A 52 4.54 -10.06 9.86
CA LYS A 52 3.62 -11.22 9.94
C LYS A 52 2.29 -10.89 10.61
N MET A 53 2.15 -9.70 11.19
CA MET A 53 0.94 -9.31 11.91
C MET A 53 -0.15 -8.88 10.93
N ASP A 54 -1.31 -9.54 10.93
CA ASP A 54 -2.47 -9.13 10.11
C ASP A 54 -2.89 -7.68 10.39
N LYS A 55 -2.74 -7.24 11.66
CA LYS A 55 -2.94 -5.84 12.08
C LYS A 55 -2.10 -4.82 11.33
N LEU A 56 -0.99 -5.19 10.70
CA LEU A 56 -0.21 -4.27 9.86
C LEU A 56 -1.06 -3.67 8.73
N TRP A 57 -2.06 -4.41 8.25
CA TRP A 57 -2.94 -4.03 7.15
C TRP A 57 -4.06 -3.05 7.57
N ASP A 58 -4.31 -2.88 8.86
CA ASP A 58 -5.34 -1.96 9.39
C ASP A 58 -4.97 -0.47 9.25
N CYS A 59 -3.70 -0.15 8.95
CA CYS A 59 -3.28 1.24 8.69
C CYS A 59 -3.89 1.76 7.37
N THR A 60 -4.65 2.85 7.46
CA THR A 60 -5.29 3.51 6.29
C THR A 60 -4.38 4.50 5.57
N THR A 61 -3.10 4.57 5.95
CA THR A 61 -2.12 5.52 5.39
C THR A 61 -2.59 6.99 5.41
N CYS A 62 -3.33 7.40 6.45
CA CYS A 62 -3.85 8.78 6.59
C CYS A 62 -2.81 9.82 7.04
N PHE A 63 -1.55 9.44 7.24
CA PHE A 63 -0.41 10.28 7.66
C PHE A 63 -0.51 11.01 9.02
N THR A 64 -1.66 11.03 9.69
CA THR A 64 -1.86 11.80 10.94
C THR A 64 -0.82 11.47 12.02
N CYS A 65 -0.42 10.21 12.13
CA CYS A 65 0.57 9.79 13.12
C CYS A 65 2.00 10.27 12.82
N GLN A 66 2.35 10.38 11.54
CA GLN A 66 3.64 10.86 11.05
C GLN A 66 3.75 12.37 11.28
N GLU A 67 2.75 13.13 10.84
CA GLU A 67 2.69 14.59 11.00
C GLU A 67 2.72 15.05 12.46
N ARG A 68 2.16 14.26 13.37
CA ARG A 68 2.12 14.59 14.80
C ARG A 68 3.31 14.08 15.59
N CYS A 69 4.26 13.40 14.96
CA CYS A 69 5.36 12.79 15.66
C CYS A 69 6.37 13.87 16.13
N PRO A 70 6.59 14.06 17.45
CA PRO A 70 7.52 15.08 17.94
C PRO A 70 8.99 14.74 17.70
N LYS A 71 9.26 13.56 17.13
CA LYS A 71 10.59 13.05 16.79
C LYS A 71 10.73 12.79 15.30
N GLU A 72 9.75 13.24 14.50
CA GLU A 72 9.80 13.17 13.04
C GLU A 72 10.08 11.73 12.54
N VAL A 73 9.51 10.74 13.24
CA VAL A 73 9.55 9.34 12.80
C VAL A 73 8.61 9.21 11.61
N LYS A 74 9.10 8.65 10.51
CA LYS A 74 8.36 8.42 9.27
C LYS A 74 7.48 7.17 9.39
N ILE A 75 6.52 7.23 10.30
CA ILE A 75 5.73 6.08 10.75
C ILE A 75 4.94 5.44 9.61
N THR A 76 4.30 6.26 8.77
CA THR A 76 3.50 5.74 7.64
C THR A 76 4.40 5.07 6.62
N ASP A 77 5.55 5.69 6.32
CA ASP A 77 6.53 5.16 5.37
C ASP A 77 7.11 3.82 5.85
N ILE A 78 7.46 3.72 7.15
CA ILE A 78 7.89 2.46 7.77
C ILE A 78 6.80 1.38 7.60
N ILE A 79 5.53 1.70 7.85
CA ILE A 79 4.44 0.73 7.70
C ILE A 79 4.31 0.25 6.24
N ILE A 80 4.43 1.15 5.26
CA ILE A 80 4.39 0.79 3.83
C ILE A 80 5.54 -0.16 3.48
N GLU A 81 6.77 0.15 3.93
CA GLU A 81 7.93 -0.70 3.66
C GLU A 81 7.85 -2.05 4.37
N LEU A 82 7.30 -2.09 5.59
CA LEU A 82 7.00 -3.36 6.28
C LEU A 82 5.96 -4.20 5.52
N ARG A 83 4.97 -3.57 4.85
CA ARG A 83 4.01 -4.28 3.99
C ARG A 83 4.67 -4.83 2.73
N ASN A 84 5.60 -4.08 2.11
CA ASN A 84 6.40 -4.56 0.99
C ASN A 84 7.19 -5.82 1.39
N LEU A 85 7.82 -5.80 2.57
CA LEU A 85 8.53 -6.95 3.10
C LEU A 85 7.60 -8.12 3.44
N ALA A 86 6.43 -7.86 4.05
CA ALA A 86 5.41 -8.87 4.34
C ALA A 86 5.03 -9.65 3.09
N VAL A 87 4.62 -8.91 2.06
CA VAL A 87 4.24 -9.39 0.75
C VAL A 87 5.34 -10.23 0.11
N LYS A 88 6.59 -9.75 0.16
CA LYS A 88 7.73 -10.46 -0.41
C LYS A 88 8.00 -11.79 0.28
N ASN A 89 7.69 -11.87 1.58
CA ASN A 89 7.81 -13.07 2.39
C ASN A 89 6.51 -13.91 2.41
N SER A 90 5.62 -13.70 1.43
CA SER A 90 4.34 -14.41 1.31
C SER A 90 3.37 -14.22 2.48
N TYR A 91 3.47 -13.09 3.20
CA TYR A 91 2.49 -12.67 4.20
C TYR A 91 1.56 -11.62 3.60
N TYR A 92 0.28 -11.99 3.47
CA TYR A 92 -0.74 -11.19 2.80
C TYR A 92 -1.82 -10.73 3.77
N PRO A 93 -2.57 -9.66 3.46
CA PRO A 93 -3.76 -9.31 4.21
C PRO A 93 -4.82 -10.42 4.10
N SER A 94 -5.71 -10.51 5.09
CA SER A 94 -6.84 -11.46 5.07
C SER A 94 -7.72 -11.37 3.80
N MET A 95 -7.78 -10.21 3.13
CA MET A 95 -8.50 -9.98 1.87
C MET A 95 -7.55 -9.82 0.67
N ALA A 96 -6.55 -10.69 0.55
CA ALA A 96 -5.51 -10.62 -0.48
C ALA A 96 -6.04 -10.67 -1.93
N ASP A 97 -7.21 -11.25 -2.16
CA ASP A 97 -7.78 -11.39 -3.51
C ASP A 97 -8.17 -10.03 -4.12
N VAL A 98 -8.54 -9.05 -3.29
CA VAL A 98 -8.90 -7.71 -3.79
C VAL A 98 -7.68 -7.02 -4.46
N PRO A 99 -6.52 -6.87 -3.80
CA PRO A 99 -5.30 -6.39 -4.45
C PRO A 99 -4.91 -7.19 -5.69
N LYS A 100 -5.03 -8.53 -5.68
CA LYS A 100 -4.70 -9.37 -6.83
C LYS A 100 -5.57 -9.03 -8.05
N ILE A 101 -6.88 -8.92 -7.86
CA ILE A 101 -7.82 -8.56 -8.93
C ILE A 101 -7.50 -7.17 -9.48
N ILE A 102 -7.20 -6.20 -8.60
CA ILE A 102 -6.83 -4.83 -9.01
C ILE A 102 -5.57 -4.84 -9.88
N ILE A 103 -4.55 -5.61 -9.50
CA ILE A 103 -3.30 -5.74 -10.28
C ILE A 103 -3.57 -6.39 -11.65
N GLN A 104 -4.38 -7.44 -11.69
CA GLN A 104 -4.78 -8.07 -12.95
C GLN A 104 -5.56 -7.11 -13.86
N ASN A 105 -6.44 -6.29 -13.29
CA ASN A 105 -7.18 -5.28 -14.03
C ASN A 105 -6.26 -4.18 -14.58
N LEU A 106 -5.30 -3.71 -13.77
CA LEU A 106 -4.27 -2.76 -14.21
C LEU A 106 -3.50 -3.30 -15.41
N TYR A 107 -3.07 -4.56 -15.36
CA TYR A 107 -2.33 -5.17 -16.48
C TYR A 107 -3.19 -5.29 -17.75
N ARG A 108 -4.45 -5.71 -17.61
CA ARG A 108 -5.34 -5.97 -18.76
C ARG A 108 -5.90 -4.70 -19.39
N SER A 109 -6.17 -3.67 -18.60
CA SER A 109 -6.98 -2.51 -19.01
C SER A 109 -6.36 -1.15 -18.70
N GLY A 110 -5.14 -1.12 -18.12
CA GLY A 110 -4.50 0.10 -17.63
C GLY A 110 -5.14 0.67 -16.36
N ASN A 111 -6.26 0.10 -15.90
CA ASN A 111 -7.10 0.66 -14.84
C ASN A 111 -7.42 -0.41 -13.78
N GLY A 112 -7.30 -0.06 -12.49
CA GLY A 112 -7.62 -0.99 -11.40
C GLY A 112 -9.11 -1.33 -11.31
N GLN A 113 -9.96 -0.39 -11.76
CA GLN A 113 -11.38 -0.58 -11.99
C GLN A 113 -11.66 -0.36 -13.48
N PRO A 114 -11.82 -1.43 -14.28
CA PRO A 114 -12.07 -1.31 -15.71
C PRO A 114 -13.36 -0.55 -16.02
N LEU A 115 -13.36 0.16 -17.16
CA LEU A 115 -14.48 0.97 -17.60
C LEU A 115 -15.67 0.09 -18.02
N SER A 116 -16.77 0.18 -17.27
CA SER A 116 -17.99 -0.58 -17.58
C SER A 116 -18.84 0.11 -18.67
N PRO A 117 -19.67 -0.63 -19.43
CA PRO A 117 -20.61 -0.06 -20.40
C PRO A 117 -21.57 0.98 -19.79
N GLU A 118 -21.99 0.76 -18.54
CA GLU A 118 -22.86 1.67 -17.81
C GLU A 118 -22.17 3.01 -17.56
N VAL A 119 -20.89 2.99 -17.18
CA VAL A 119 -20.09 4.21 -17.00
C VAL A 119 -19.88 4.94 -18.32
N GLN A 120 -19.62 4.22 -19.42
CA GLN A 120 -19.52 4.84 -20.76
C GLN A 120 -20.82 5.55 -21.15
N LYS A 121 -21.97 4.94 -20.85
CA LYS A 121 -23.29 5.56 -21.07
C LYS A 121 -23.48 6.80 -20.21
N MET A 122 -23.14 6.74 -18.92
CA MET A 122 -23.22 7.88 -18.00
C MET A 122 -22.35 9.04 -18.49
N ARG A 123 -21.13 8.77 -18.98
CA ARG A 123 -20.23 9.78 -19.54
C ARG A 123 -20.83 10.52 -20.73
N SER A 124 -21.45 9.81 -21.68
CA SER A 124 -22.15 10.45 -22.81
C SER A 124 -23.33 11.31 -22.37
N ILE A 125 -24.10 10.88 -21.36
CA ILE A 125 -25.25 11.65 -20.83
C ILE A 125 -24.80 13.00 -20.28
N ILE A 126 -23.63 13.06 -19.64
CA ILE A 126 -23.06 14.30 -19.08
C ILE A 126 -22.15 15.05 -20.08
N GLY A 127 -22.15 14.66 -21.36
CA GLY A 127 -21.40 15.35 -22.42
C GLY A 127 -19.89 15.06 -22.44
N LEU A 128 -19.43 14.00 -21.75
CA LEU A 128 -18.04 13.54 -21.80
C LEU A 128 -17.85 12.46 -22.88
N ASP A 129 -16.60 12.32 -23.35
CA ASP A 129 -16.20 11.21 -24.22
C ASP A 129 -16.51 9.86 -23.54
N LYS A 130 -17.05 8.90 -24.29
CA LYS A 130 -17.39 7.56 -23.79
C LYS A 130 -16.18 6.89 -23.14
N THR A 131 -15.04 7.00 -23.79
CA THR A 131 -13.78 6.46 -23.29
C THR A 131 -12.92 7.60 -22.77
N PRO A 132 -12.50 7.57 -21.48
CA PRO A 132 -11.56 8.55 -20.95
C PRO A 132 -10.23 8.53 -21.70
N CYS A 133 -9.52 9.66 -21.69
CA CYS A 133 -8.15 9.75 -22.23
C CYS A 133 -7.17 9.28 -21.15
N ASP A 134 -7.02 7.96 -21.02
CA ASP A 134 -6.08 7.31 -20.11
C ASP A 134 -5.30 6.19 -20.82
N VAL A 135 -4.42 5.53 -20.06
CA VAL A 135 -3.53 4.44 -20.55
C VAL A 135 -4.32 3.30 -21.22
N GLY A 136 -5.58 3.07 -20.83
CA GLY A 136 -6.40 2.01 -21.41
C GLY A 136 -7.02 2.36 -22.78
N ARG A 137 -6.94 3.61 -23.22
CA ARG A 137 -7.48 4.07 -24.51
C ARG A 137 -6.53 3.80 -25.68
N ASP A 138 -5.23 3.99 -25.47
CA ASP A 138 -4.19 3.83 -26.49
C ASP A 138 -3.47 2.50 -26.31
N GLU A 139 -3.43 1.68 -27.37
CA GLU A 139 -2.81 0.34 -27.30
C GLU A 139 -1.30 0.39 -27.07
N ASP A 140 -0.62 1.41 -27.58
CA ASP A 140 0.83 1.54 -27.45
C ASP A 140 1.21 2.03 -26.06
N ASP A 141 0.42 2.93 -25.46
CA ASP A 141 0.55 3.31 -24.05
C ASP A 141 0.29 2.11 -23.12
N LEU A 142 -0.72 1.30 -23.42
CA LEU A 142 -1.01 0.10 -22.64
C LEU A 142 0.13 -0.91 -22.71
N LYS A 143 0.71 -1.16 -23.91
CA LYS A 143 1.88 -2.04 -24.07
C LYS A 143 3.10 -1.49 -23.32
N ALA A 144 3.33 -0.18 -23.38
CA ALA A 144 4.40 0.47 -22.63
C ALA A 144 4.21 0.31 -21.12
N PHE A 145 2.98 0.46 -20.63
CA PHE A 145 2.63 0.25 -19.23
C PHE A 145 2.81 -1.21 -18.80
N GLN A 146 2.37 -2.18 -19.61
CA GLN A 146 2.58 -3.62 -19.37
C GLN A 146 4.07 -3.96 -19.24
N LYS A 147 4.91 -3.40 -20.12
CA LYS A 147 6.37 -3.59 -20.05
C LYS A 147 6.98 -3.09 -18.73
N LEU A 148 6.44 -2.00 -18.17
CA LEU A 148 6.86 -1.52 -16.83
C LEU A 148 6.42 -2.49 -15.74
N LEU A 149 5.18 -3.01 -15.82
CA LEU A 149 4.65 -3.97 -14.86
C LEU A 149 5.43 -5.29 -14.88
N ASP A 150 5.81 -5.80 -16.05
CA ASP A 150 6.59 -7.04 -16.20
C ASP A 150 7.96 -6.97 -15.47
N GLY A 151 8.51 -5.77 -15.31
CA GLY A 151 9.73 -5.52 -14.55
C GLY A 151 9.54 -5.54 -13.03
N LEU A 152 8.30 -5.49 -12.54
CA LEU A 152 8.00 -5.46 -11.11
C LEU A 152 7.94 -6.89 -10.52
N PRO A 153 8.51 -7.11 -9.31
CA PRO A 153 8.34 -8.36 -8.58
C PRO A 153 6.87 -8.74 -8.32
N LEU A 154 5.97 -7.75 -8.39
CA LEU A 154 4.53 -7.88 -8.23
C LEU A 154 3.88 -8.77 -9.30
N MET A 155 4.41 -8.79 -10.53
CA MET A 155 3.85 -9.59 -11.64
C MET A 155 4.31 -11.05 -11.62
N ARG A 156 5.27 -11.41 -10.75
CA ARG A 156 5.67 -12.80 -10.49
C ARG A 156 4.74 -13.50 -9.48
N TRP A 157 3.69 -12.81 -9.03
CA TRP A 157 2.62 -13.39 -8.21
C TRP A 157 1.72 -14.25 -9.12
N GLY A 158 2.23 -15.42 -9.52
CA GLY A 158 1.59 -16.31 -10.49
C GLY A 158 1.59 -17.79 -10.15
N ASP A 159 2.10 -18.20 -8.98
CA ASP A 159 2.07 -19.61 -8.52
C ASP A 159 1.08 -19.81 -7.36
N ILE A 160 -0.13 -19.27 -7.49
CA ILE A 160 -1.34 -19.69 -6.75
C ILE A 160 -2.47 -19.88 -7.76
#